data_AF-A0A7Y6YFY7-F1
#
_entry.id   AF-A0A7Y6YFY7-F1
#
_cell.length_a   1.000
_cell.length_b   1.000
_cell.length_c   1.000
_cell.angle_alpha   90.00
_cell.angle_beta   90.00
_cell.angle_gamma   90.00
#
_symmetry.space_group_name_H-M   'P 1'
#
loop_
_entity.id
_entity.type
_entity.pdbx_description
1 polymer ?
#
loop_
_entity_poly.entity_id
_entity_poly.type
_entity_poly.pdbx_seq_one_letter_code
_entity_poly.pdbx_strand_id
1 'polypeptide(L)' 'MKFIGFLIFLTIALMGFSMLIFLALFVGYWITLTTVERFNPELANRMVGHKESSEE' A
#
# COMPACT_ATOMS: atom_id res chain seq x y z
N MET A 1 23.50 21.49 21.72
CA MET A 1 23.18 20.22 22.42
C MET A 1 21.69 19.86 22.33
N LYS A 2 20.75 20.68 22.82
CA LYS A 2 19.31 20.29 22.92
C LYS A 2 18.55 20.22 21.58
N PHE A 3 18.90 21.08 20.63
CA PHE A 3 18.31 21.08 19.26
C PHE A 3 18.70 19.83 18.45
N ILE A 4 19.93 19.34 18.60
CA ILE A 4 20.38 18.15 17.86
C ILE A 4 19.64 16.89 18.32
N GLY A 5 19.34 16.77 19.62
CA GLY A 5 18.54 15.67 20.16
C GLY A 5 17.10 15.70 19.65
N PHE A 6 16.51 16.89 19.53
CA PHE A 6 15.19 17.07 18.92
C PHE A 6 15.18 16.66 17.44
N LEU A 7 16.20 17.05 16.66
CA LEU A 7 16.31 16.66 15.25
C LEU A 7 16.45 15.13 15.09
N ILE A 8 17.27 14.48 15.92
CA ILE A 8 17.43 13.02 15.89
C ILE A 8 16.11 12.32 16.24
N PHE A 9 15.42 12.78 17.29
CA PHE A 9 14.10 12.28 17.65
C PHE A 9 13.10 12.44 16.50
N LEU A 10 13.05 13.64 15.88
CA LEU A 10 12.14 13.91 14.77
C LEU A 10 12.41 12.98 13.58
N THR A 11 13.69 12.76 13.24
CA THR A 11 14.08 11.84 12.16
C THR A 11 13.65 10.41 12.46
N ILE A 12 13.91 9.91 13.67
CA ILE A 12 13.54 8.55 14.07
C ILE A 12 12.02 8.40 14.08
N ALA A 13 11.30 9.37 14.65
CA ALA A 13 9.84 9.38 14.71
C ALA A 13 9.24 9.41 13.30
N LEU A 14 9.75 10.26 12.41
CA LEU A 14 9.31 10.33 11.02
C LEU A 14 9.58 9.04 10.27
N MET A 15 10.74 8.41 10.49
CA MET A 15 11.11 7.16 9.83
C MET A 15 10.29 5.96 10.33
N GLY A 16 9.98 5.91 11.62
CA GLY A 16 9.06 4.91 12.17
C GLY A 16 7.63 5.11 11.66
N PHE A 17 7.15 6.36 11.64
CA PHE A 17 5.80 6.68 11.18
C PHE A 17 5.62 6.44 9.68
N SER A 18 6.64 6.76 8.87
CA SER A 18 6.61 6.50 7.43
C SER A 18 6.55 5.00 7.11
N MET A 19 7.25 4.16 7.88
CA MET A 19 7.16 2.70 7.77
C MET A 19 5.77 2.17 8.10
N LEU A 20 5.10 2.71 9.13
CA LEU A 20 3.73 2.34 9.47
C LEU A 20 2.73 2.74 8.37
N ILE A 21 2.85 3.96 7.85
CA ILE A 21 2.00 4.43 6.74
C ILE A 21 2.24 3.59 5.50
N PHE A 22 3.49 3.31 5.17
CA PHE A 22 3.86 2.48 4.02
C PHE A 22 3.20 1.10 4.12
N LEU A 23 3.27 0.48 5.29
CA LEU A 23 2.62 -0.81 5.53
C LEU A 23 1.09 -0.70 5.43
N ALA A 24 0.47 0.32 6.01
CA ALA A 24 -0.97 0.53 5.95
C ALA A 24 -1.46 0.74 4.51
N LEU A 25 -0.72 1.49 3.69
CA LEU A 25 -1.02 1.69 2.28
C LEU A 25 -0.82 0.42 1.47
N PHE A 26 0.27 -0.32 1.71
CA PHE A 26 0.55 -1.56 1.02
C PHE A 26 -0.52 -2.62 1.31
N VAL A 27 -0.83 -2.84 2.59
CA VAL A 27 -1.88 -3.77 3.03
C VAL A 27 -3.26 -3.28 2.58
N GLY A 28 -3.54 -1.99 2.68
CA GLY A 28 -4.79 -1.38 2.21
C GLY A 28 -5.00 -1.55 0.71
N TYR A 29 -3.97 -1.34 -0.10
CA TYR A 29 -3.99 -1.60 -1.55
C TYR A 29 -4.29 -3.07 -1.85
N TRP A 30 -3.63 -3.98 -1.14
CA TRP A 30 -3.86 -5.42 -1.29
C TRP A 30 -5.29 -5.84 -0.96
N ILE A 31 -5.82 -5.35 0.17
CA ILE A 31 -7.20 -5.60 0.59
C ILE A 31 -8.17 -5.01 -0.43
N THR A 32 -7.91 -3.80 -0.92
CA THR A 32 -8.75 -3.15 -1.92
C THR A 32 -8.81 -3.97 -3.21
N LEU A 33 -7.67 -4.44 -3.72
CA LEU A 33 -7.60 -5.33 -4.88
C LEU A 33 -8.40 -6.62 -4.68
N THR A 34 -8.13 -7.33 -3.57
CA THR A 34 -8.82 -8.59 -3.25
C THR A 34 -10.33 -8.37 -3.12
N THR A 35 -10.74 -7.25 -2.54
CA THR A 35 -12.15 -6.88 -2.38
C THR A 35 -12.79 -6.58 -3.73
N VAL A 36 -12.14 -5.79 -4.59
CA VAL A 36 -12.63 -5.49 -5.94
C VAL A 36 -12.78 -6.77 -6.77
N GLU A 37 -11.82 -7.69 -6.67
CA GLU A 37 -11.87 -9.00 -7.36
C GLU A 37 -13.08 -9.84 -6.90
N ARG A 38 -13.37 -9.87 -5.59
CA ARG A 38 -14.49 -10.65 -5.06
C ARG A 38 -15.87 -10.02 -5.27
N PHE A 39 -15.97 -8.69 -5.30
CA PHE A 39 -17.25 -8.00 -5.44
C PHE A 39 -17.59 -7.64 -6.90
N ASN A 40 -16.60 -7.30 -7.73
CA ASN A 40 -16.78 -6.93 -9.14
C ASN A 40 -15.61 -7.41 -10.01
N PRO A 41 -15.59 -8.70 -10.38
CA PRO A 41 -14.50 -9.29 -11.17
C PRO A 41 -14.36 -8.65 -12.56
N GLU A 42 -15.45 -8.13 -13.15
CA GLU A 42 -15.39 -7.44 -14.45
C GLU A 42 -14.61 -6.11 -14.36
N LEU A 43 -14.76 -5.37 -13.26
CA LEU A 43 -13.98 -4.14 -13.03
C LEU A 43 -12.52 -4.47 -12.73
N ALA A 44 -12.26 -5.54 -11.97
CA ALA A 44 -10.90 -6.03 -11.73
C ALA A 44 -10.20 -6.39 -13.05
N ASN A 45 -10.85 -7.13 -13.93
CA ASN A 45 -10.31 -7.52 -15.24
C ASN A 45 -10.01 -6.32 -16.13
N ARG A 46 -10.86 -5.29 -16.12
CA ARG A 46 -10.65 -4.05 -16.88
C ARG A 46 -9.53 -3.17 -16.31
N MET A 47 -9.34 -3.15 -14.99
CA MET A 47 -8.27 -2.37 -14.33
C MET A 47 -6.89 -3.05 -14.44
N VAL A 48 -6.85 -4.38 -14.31
CA VAL A 48 -5.61 -5.17 -14.38
C VAL A 48 -5.16 -5.37 -15.83
N GLY A 49 -6.05 -5.17 -16.81
CA GLY A 49 -5.71 -5.36 -18.22
C GLY A 49 -5.40 -6.82 -18.54
N HIS A 50 -6.04 -7.76 -17.83
CA HIS A 50 -6.07 -9.15 -18.25
C HIS A 50 -6.82 -9.21 -19.59
N LYS A 51 -6.07 -9.18 -20.70
CA LYS A 51 -6.46 -10.00 -21.84
C LYS A 51 -6.44 -11.42 -21.29
N GLU A 52 -7.57 -12.11 -21.37
CA GLU A 52 -7.63 -13.57 -21.28
C GLU A 52 -6.32 -14.16 -21.84
N SER A 53 -5.42 -14.61 -20.97
CA SER A 53 -4.70 -15.82 -21.31
C SER A 53 -5.77 -16.89 -21.21
N SER A 54 -6.41 -17.14 -22.35
CA SER A 54 -7.19 -18.32 -22.62
C SER A 54 -6.45 -19.49 -21.97
N GLU A 55 -7.04 -20.04 -20.91
CA GLU A 55 -6.67 -21.37 -20.44
C GLU A 55 -7.12 -22.36 -21.53
N GLU A 56 -6.19 -22.74 -22.39
CA GLU A 56 -6.03 -24.09 -22.93
C GLU A 56 -4.61 -24.58 -22.64
#